data_AF-A0A7X8EC95-F1
#
_entry.id   AF-A0A7X8EC95-F1
#
_cell.length_a   1.000
_cell.length_b   1.000
_cell.length_c   1.000
_cell.angle_alpha   90.00
_cell.angle_beta   90.00
_cell.angle_gamma   90.00
#
_symmetry.space_group_name_H-M   'P 1'
#
loop_
_entity.id
_entity.type
_entity.pdbx_description
1 polymer ?
#
loop_
_entity_poly.entity_id
_entity_poly.type
_entity_poly.pdbx_seq_one_letter_code
_entity_poly.pdbx_strand_id
1 'polypeptide(L)'
;MGKKGNTALFIIIATLVNILLMMILFVIGFFLLVRFADPESSMVPIYLALVFFFAIGGSFFIYSKLVSWASKRFNLEDKIVPLFGNRRRRPPKRD
;
A
#
# COMPACT_ATOMS: atom_id res chain seq x y z
N MET A 1 2.45 15.28 22.25
CA MET A 1 2.82 16.19 21.13
C MET A 1 1.64 16.23 20.15
N GLY A 2 1.28 17.40 19.63
CA GLY A 2 -0.04 17.68 19.02
C GLY A 2 -0.46 16.70 17.92
N LYS A 3 -1.77 16.55 17.68
CA LYS A 3 -2.39 15.59 16.74
C LYS A 3 -1.73 15.50 15.35
N LYS A 4 -1.00 16.54 14.93
CA LYS A 4 -0.22 16.61 13.68
C LYS A 4 1.00 15.67 13.65
N GLY A 5 1.68 15.47 14.78
CA GLY A 5 2.88 14.62 14.86
C GLY A 5 2.58 13.14 14.66
N ASN A 6 1.46 12.66 15.22
CA ASN A 6 1.04 11.26 15.06
C ASN A 6 0.65 10.94 13.60
N THR A 7 0.06 11.91 12.88
CA THR A 7 -0.26 11.76 11.46
C THR A 7 0.99 11.67 10.60
N ALA A 8 2.01 12.48 10.87
CA ALA A 8 3.28 12.43 10.13
C ALA A 8 3.99 11.07 10.33
N LEU A 9 4.05 10.59 11.58
CA LEU A 9 4.62 9.28 11.89
C LEU A 9 3.87 8.14 11.18
N PHE A 10 2.53 8.22 11.13
CA PHE A 10 1.70 7.26 10.40
C PHE A 10 2.01 7.24 8.91
N ILE A 11 2.13 8.40 8.26
CA ILE A 11 2.47 8.50 6.83
C ILE A 11 3.85 7.91 6.57
N ILE A 12 4.84 8.17 7.44
CA ILE A 12 6.20 7.62 7.30
C ILE A 12 6.15 6.09 7.40
N ILE A 13 5.52 5.55 8.44
CA ILE A 13 5.39 4.10 8.63
C ILE A 13 4.64 3.48 7.44
N ALA A 14 3.54 4.08 7.01
CA ALA A 14 2.78 3.66 5.85
C ALA A 14 3.63 3.60 4.57
N THR A 15 4.46 4.62 4.35
CA THR A 15 5.35 4.70 3.20
C THR A 15 6.42 3.61 3.27
N LEU A 16 7.02 3.39 4.44
CA LEU A 16 7.99 2.31 4.66
C LEU A 16 7.38 0.93 4.40
N VAL A 17 6.15 0.68 4.88
CA VAL A 17 5.43 -0.57 4.61
C VAL A 17 5.15 -0.75 3.12
N ASN A 18 4.76 0.31 2.41
CA ASN A 18 4.52 0.23 0.97
C ASN A 18 5.82 -0.04 0.18
N ILE A 19 6.94 0.62 0.54
CA ILE A 19 8.25 0.35 -0.06
C ILE A 19 8.66 -1.10 0.17
N LEU A 20 8.48 -1.62 1.39
CA LEU A 20 8.80 -3.02 1.71
C LEU A 20 7.96 -3.98 0.87
N LEU A 21 6.65 -3.74 0.75
CA LEU A 21 5.75 -4.53 -0.11
C LEU A 21 6.18 -4.50 -1.57
N MET A 22 6.56 -3.33 -2.07
CA MET A 22 7.05 -3.17 -3.44
C MET A 22 8.33 -3.98 -3.68
N MET A 23 9.29 -3.96 -2.74
CA MET A 23 10.51 -4.77 -2.86
C MET A 23 10.19 -6.27 -2.89
N ILE A 24 9.29 -6.74 -2.02
CA ILE A 24 8.87 -8.15 -2.01
C ILE A 24 8.24 -8.54 -3.35
N LEU A 25 7.37 -7.69 -3.90
CA LEU A 25 6.75 -7.95 -5.20
C LEU A 25 7.74 -7.91 -6.36
N PHE A 26 8.77 -7.06 -6.29
CA PHE A 26 9.87 -7.09 -7.26
C PHE A 26 10.63 -8.40 -7.22
N VAL A 27 11.00 -8.88 -6.04
CA VAL A 27 11.70 -10.17 -5.89
C VAL A 27 10.86 -11.30 -6.46
N ILE A 28 9.56 -11.33 -6.15
CA ILE A 28 8.63 -12.33 -6.69
C ILE A 28 8.53 -12.19 -8.22
N GLY A 29 8.38 -10.97 -8.75
CA GLY A 29 8.26 -10.71 -10.18
C GLY A 29 9.50 -11.12 -10.96
N PHE A 30 10.70 -10.82 -10.45
CA PHE A 30 11.96 -11.26 -11.05
C PHE A 30 12.14 -12.77 -10.96
N PHE A 31 11.78 -13.39 -9.83
CA PHE A 31 11.79 -14.84 -9.70
C PHE A 31 10.89 -15.51 -10.75
N LEU A 32 9.68 -14.98 -10.95
CA LEU A 32 8.77 -15.45 -12.01
C LEU A 32 9.36 -15.22 -13.41
N LEU A 33 9.98 -14.06 -13.65
CA LEU A 33 10.60 -13.75 -14.94
C LEU A 33 11.71 -14.74 -15.26
N VAL A 34 12.65 -14.99 -14.34
CA VAL A 34 13.74 -15.97 -14.54
C VAL A 34 13.20 -17.38 -14.73
N ARG A 35 12.10 -17.73 -14.04
CA ARG A 35 11.55 -19.09 -14.11
C ARG A 35 10.73 -19.36 -15.37
N PHE A 36 10.07 -18.34 -15.93
CA PHE A 36 9.08 -18.51 -17.00
C PHE A 36 9.42 -17.77 -18.30
N ALA A 37 10.26 -16.75 -18.28
CA ALA A 37 10.66 -16.02 -19.48
C ALA A 37 11.96 -16.59 -20.04
N ASP A 38 12.00 -16.75 -21.36
CA ASP A 38 13.23 -17.10 -22.09
C ASP A 38 14.14 -15.86 -22.16
N PRO A 39 15.38 -15.93 -21.64
CA PRO A 39 16.31 -14.79 -21.61
C PRO A 39 16.73 -14.32 -23.01
N GLU A 40 16.65 -15.15 -24.05
CA GLU A 40 17.01 -14.75 -25.41
C GLU A 40 15.83 -14.14 -26.19
N SER A 41 14.65 -14.09 -25.58
CA SER A 41 13.47 -13.50 -26.19
C SER A 41 13.60 -11.97 -26.31
N SER A 42 13.22 -11.44 -27.47
CA SER A 42 13.07 -9.99 -27.68
C SER A 42 11.99 -9.34 -26.80
N MET A 43 11.17 -10.15 -26.11
CA MET A 43 10.08 -9.69 -25.23
C MET A 43 10.53 -9.43 -23.79
N VAL A 44 11.78 -9.74 -23.41
CA VAL A 44 12.31 -9.50 -22.06
C VAL A 44 12.08 -8.07 -21.56
N PRO A 45 12.29 -7.00 -22.36
CA PRO A 45 12.02 -5.62 -21.92
C PRO A 45 10.55 -5.39 -21.54
N ILE A 46 9.61 -6.04 -22.24
CA ILE A 46 8.18 -5.93 -21.96
C ILE A 46 7.84 -6.64 -20.65
N TYR A 47 8.41 -7.83 -20.42
CA TYR A 47 8.21 -8.55 -19.15
C TYR A 47 8.77 -7.78 -17.96
N LEU A 48 9.94 -7.13 -18.11
CA LEU A 48 10.50 -6.25 -17.09
C LEU A 48 9.58 -5.07 -16.78
N ALA A 49 9.04 -4.42 -17.82
CA ALA A 49 8.07 -3.34 -17.64
C ALA A 49 6.82 -3.81 -16.91
N LEU A 50 6.28 -4.99 -17.28
CA LEU A 50 5.12 -5.59 -16.62
C LEU A 50 5.39 -5.89 -15.14
N VAL A 51 6.55 -6.45 -14.82
CA VAL A 51 6.96 -6.67 -13.42
C VAL A 51 7.00 -5.35 -12.65
N PHE A 52 7.50 -4.28 -13.26
CA PHE A 52 7.51 -2.94 -12.66
C PHE A 52 6.10 -2.43 -12.36
N PHE A 53 5.22 -2.43 -13.36
CA PHE A 53 3.83 -1.98 -13.17
C PHE A 53 3.07 -2.85 -12.18
N PHE A 54 3.30 -4.16 -12.21
CA PHE A 54 2.70 -5.10 -11.27
C PHE A 54 3.21 -4.89 -9.84
N ALA A 55 4.51 -4.65 -9.65
CA ALA A 55 5.06 -4.39 -8.33
C ALA A 55 4.52 -3.08 -7.74
N ILE A 56 4.45 -2.01 -8.53
CA ILE A 56 3.90 -0.72 -8.09
C ILE A 56 2.39 -0.86 -7.81
N GLY A 57 1.62 -1.31 -8.80
CA GLY A 57 0.16 -1.42 -8.67
C GLY A 57 -0.25 -2.43 -7.59
N GLY A 58 0.44 -3.57 -7.54
CA GLY A 58 0.27 -4.61 -6.54
C GLY A 58 0.62 -4.13 -5.14
N SER A 59 1.70 -3.37 -4.95
CA SER A 59 2.09 -2.88 -3.62
C SER A 59 1.03 -1.93 -3.10
N PHE A 60 0.56 -0.99 -3.93
CA PHE A 60 -0.52 -0.06 -3.57
C PHE A 60 -1.81 -0.80 -3.22
N PHE A 61 -2.19 -1.81 -4.01
CA PHE A 61 -3.39 -2.59 -3.76
C PHE A 61 -3.29 -3.38 -2.45
N ILE A 62 -2.20 -4.11 -2.23
CA ILE A 62 -1.98 -4.89 -1.00
C ILE A 62 -1.90 -3.95 0.21
N TYR A 63 -1.14 -2.87 0.12
CA TYR A 63 -1.04 -1.84 1.15
C TYR A 63 -2.42 -1.28 1.51
N SER A 64 -3.24 -0.91 0.51
CA SER A 64 -4.58 -0.35 0.74
C SER A 64 -5.48 -1.32 1.51
N LYS A 65 -5.43 -2.62 1.17
CA LYS A 65 -6.14 -3.67 1.89
C LYS A 65 -5.62 -3.86 3.30
N LEU A 66 -4.29 -3.85 3.48
CA LEU A 66 -3.64 -4.06 4.77
C LEU A 66 -3.96 -2.91 5.73
N VAL A 67 -3.95 -1.66 5.25
CA VAL A 67 -4.37 -0.48 6.01
C VAL A 67 -5.87 -0.51 6.33
N SER A 68 -6.72 -0.88 5.37
CA SER A 68 -8.17 -1.01 5.62
C SER A 68 -8.45 -2.08 6.67
N TRP A 69 -7.76 -3.21 6.61
CA TRP A 69 -7.87 -4.30 7.57
C TRP A 69 -7.35 -3.90 8.96
N ALA A 70 -6.17 -3.29 9.03
CA ALA A 70 -5.59 -2.81 10.28
C ALA A 70 -6.48 -1.75 10.93
N SER A 71 -7.00 -0.80 10.15
CA SER A 71 -7.89 0.24 10.64
C SER A 71 -9.15 -0.33 11.29
N LYS A 72 -9.78 -1.33 10.65
CA LYS A 72 -10.97 -2.03 11.18
C LYS A 72 -10.66 -2.84 12.44
N ARG A 73 -9.49 -3.48 12.51
CA ARG A 73 -9.14 -4.40 13.61
C ARG A 73 -8.58 -3.69 14.84
N PHE A 74 -7.91 -2.56 14.67
CA PHE A 74 -7.23 -1.84 15.76
C PHE A 74 -7.90 -0.51 16.16
N ASN A 75 -9.08 -0.18 15.61
CA ASN A 75 -9.79 1.08 15.89
C ASN A 75 -8.89 2.33 15.74
N LEU A 76 -8.01 2.28 14.72
CA LEU A 76 -7.05 3.34 14.43
C LEU A 76 -7.74 4.66 14.01
N GLU A 77 -9.05 4.62 13.71
CA GLU A 77 -9.87 5.80 13.43
C GLU A 77 -9.86 6.83 14.56
N ASP A 78 -9.70 6.40 15.82
CA ASP A 78 -9.73 7.31 16.99
C ASP A 78 -8.39 7.99 17.26
N LYS A 79 -7.27 7.44 16.76
CA LYS A 79 -5.91 7.94 17.06
C LYS A 79 -5.24 8.68 15.91
N ILE A 80 -5.77 8.56 14.69
CA ILE A 80 -5.20 9.19 13.50
C ILE A 80 -6.21 10.20 12.98
N VAL A 81 -5.78 11.43 12.68
CA VAL A 81 -6.64 12.38 11.94
C VAL A 81 -7.09 11.66 10.66
N PRO A 82 -8.40 11.59 10.37
CA PRO A 82 -8.93 10.69 9.34
C PRO A 82 -8.38 11.07 7.96
N LEU A 83 -7.30 10.42 7.55
CA LEU A 83 -6.74 10.49 6.20
C LEU A 83 -7.55 9.64 5.22
N PHE A 84 -8.32 8.66 5.73
CA PHE A 84 -9.08 7.69 4.91
C PHE A 84 -10.54 7.50 5.38
N GLY A 85 -11.00 8.24 6.39
CA GLY A 85 -12.35 8.12 6.95
C GLY A 85 -13.35 8.99 6.20
N ASN A 86 -14.20 8.37 5.39
CA ASN A 86 -15.40 9.01 4.84
C ASN A 86 -16.18 9.66 5.97
N ARG A 87 -16.29 10.99 5.94
CA ARG A 87 -17.23 11.77 6.78
C ARG A 87 -18.67 11.33 6.47
N ARG A 88 -19.15 10.24 7.09
CA ARG A 88 -20.56 10.23 7.51
C ARG A 88 -20.62 11.10 8.76
N ARG A 89 -20.79 12.40 8.53
CA ARG A 89 -21.27 13.35 9.55
C ARG A 89 -22.50 12.71 10.19
N ARG A 90 -22.38 12.22 11.43
CA ARG A 90 -23.57 11.97 12.24
C ARG A 90 -24.31 13.30 12.35
N PRO A 91 -25.60 13.40 11.96
CA PRO A 91 -26.35 14.63 12.14
C PRO A 91 -26.36 14.96 13.64
N PRO A 92 -26.26 16.25 14.01
CA PRO A 92 -26.27 16.64 15.42
C PRO A 92 -27.58 16.20 16.03
N LYS A 93 -27.49 15.45 17.13
CA LYS A 93 -28.63 15.15 18.00
C LYS A 93 -29.13 16.50 18.52
N ARG A 94 -30.28 16.94 18.01
CA ARG A 94 -31.05 18.04 18.61
C ARG A 94 -31.74 17.44 19.83
N ASP A 95 -31.27 17.83 21.00
CA ASP A 95 -32.05 17.81 22.22
C ASP A 95 -32.52 19.25 22.49
#